data_AF-A0A3D5FED5-F1
#
_entry.id   AF-A0A3D5FED5-F1
#
_cell.length_a   1.000
_cell.length_b   1.000
_cell.length_c   1.000
_cell.angle_alpha   90.00
_cell.angle_beta   90.00
_cell.angle_gamma   90.00
#
_symmetry.space_group_name_H-M   'P 1'
#
loop_
_entity.id
_entity.type
_entity.pdbx_description
1 polymer ?
#
loop_
_entity_poly.entity_id
_entity_poly.type
_entity_poly.pdbx_seq_one_letter_code
_entity_poly.pdbx_strand_id
1 'polypeptide(L)'
;MPEPYGIQTSPQIDQISTALSKALPDLHDIPKTAQGYGYKYAALDSVLPIIRKACAKHGLFMLQTPCTGDDEIGVATMVTHSSGQWISTSFS
;
A
#
# COMPACT_ATOMS: atom_id res chain seq x y z
N MET A 1 0.29 14.47 -23.91
CA MET A 1 0.45 13.00 -23.81
C MET A 1 -0.11 12.65 -22.45
N PRO A 2 -1.21 11.90 -22.33
CA PRO A 2 -1.64 11.43 -21.01
C PRO A 2 -0.52 10.57 -20.43
N GLU A 3 -0.12 10.86 -19.19
CA GLU A 3 0.84 10.04 -18.45
C GLU A 3 0.31 8.60 -18.35
N PRO A 4 1.17 7.57 -18.44
CA PRO A 4 0.72 6.20 -18.51
C PRO A 4 0.00 5.78 -17.22
N TYR A 5 -1.22 5.25 -17.37
CA TYR A 5 -1.93 4.52 -16.32
C TYR A 5 -1.13 3.27 -15.94
N GLY A 6 -0.88 3.07 -14.63
CA GLY A 6 -0.35 1.80 -14.14
C GLY A 6 0.60 1.91 -12.95
N ILE A 7 1.54 0.97 -12.92
CA ILE A 7 2.55 0.86 -11.86
C ILE A 7 3.85 1.50 -12.35
N GLN A 8 4.35 2.45 -11.58
CA GLN A 8 5.67 3.05 -11.73
C GLN A 8 6.61 2.53 -10.65
N THR A 9 7.91 2.46 -10.95
CA THR A 9 8.92 1.95 -10.03
C THR A 9 10.19 2.79 -10.07
N SER A 10 10.98 2.72 -9.00
CA SER A 10 12.40 3.10 -9.06
C SER A 10 13.16 2.27 -10.11
N PRO A 11 14.33 2.73 -10.61
CA PRO A 11 15.13 2.00 -11.60
C PRO A 11 15.56 0.59 -11.17
N GLN A 12 15.68 0.39 -9.86
CA GLN A 12 15.93 -0.91 -9.23
C GLN A 12 14.81 -1.21 -8.24
N ILE A 13 14.43 -2.48 -8.13
CA ILE A 13 13.34 -2.94 -7.26
C ILE A 13 13.72 -4.16 -6.41
N ASP A 14 14.98 -4.60 -6.43
CA ASP A 14 15.45 -5.81 -5.75
C ASP A 14 15.26 -5.75 -4.23
N GLN A 15 15.57 -4.61 -3.60
CA GLN A 15 15.46 -4.43 -2.15
C GLN A 15 14.00 -4.35 -1.71
N ILE A 16 13.18 -3.55 -2.40
CA ILE A 16 11.75 -3.43 -2.07
C ILE A 16 11.01 -4.74 -2.35
N SER A 17 11.33 -5.46 -3.42
CA SER A 17 10.71 -6.76 -3.73
C SER A 17 11.09 -7.82 -2.69
N THR A 18 12.35 -7.83 -2.25
CA THR A 18 12.81 -8.72 -1.17
C THR A 18 12.12 -8.39 0.15
N ALA A 19 12.02 -7.11 0.51
CA ALA A 19 11.35 -6.66 1.72
C ALA A 19 9.85 -7.02 1.71
N LEU A 20 9.15 -6.79 0.58
CA LEU A 20 7.75 -7.18 0.41
C LEU A 20 7.55 -8.68 0.56
N SER A 21 8.43 -9.49 -0.05
CA SER A 21 8.39 -10.96 0.07
C SER A 21 8.59 -11.42 1.51
N LYS A 22 9.46 -10.75 2.28
CA LYS A 22 9.70 -11.04 3.70
C LYS A 22 8.58 -10.54 4.62
N ALA A 23 7.86 -9.49 4.22
CA ALA A 23 6.73 -8.95 4.96
C ALA A 23 5.47 -9.80 4.81
N LEU A 24 5.30 -10.49 3.67
CA LEU A 24 4.09 -11.27 3.38
C LEU A 24 3.70 -12.27 4.48
N PRO A 25 4.62 -13.08 5.07
CA PRO A 25 4.27 -14.00 6.15
C PRO A 25 3.86 -13.33 7.47
N ASP A 26 4.20 -12.05 7.68
CA ASP A 26 3.80 -11.29 8.86
C ASP A 26 2.36 -10.73 8.72
N LEU A 27 1.82 -10.71 7.49
CA LEU A 27 0.44 -10.38 7.20
C LEU A 27 -0.43 -11.62 7.38
N HIS A 28 -1.51 -11.48 8.14
CA HIS A 28 -2.46 -12.55 8.40
C HIS A 28 -3.90 -12.03 8.28
N ASP A 29 -4.82 -12.96 8.02
CA ASP A 29 -6.23 -12.64 7.87
C ASP A 29 -6.82 -12.12 9.17
N ILE A 30 -7.63 -11.06 9.04
CA ILE A 30 -8.33 -10.44 10.17
C ILE A 30 -9.79 -10.82 10.08
N PRO A 31 -10.37 -11.45 11.12
CA PRO A 31 -11.76 -11.82 11.10
C PRO A 31 -12.65 -10.57 11.03
N LYS A 32 -13.76 -10.69 10.29
CA LYS A 32 -14.78 -9.64 10.19
C LYS A 32 -15.65 -9.62 11.44
N THR A 33 -15.16 -9.01 12.52
CA THR A 33 -15.82 -8.97 13.83
C THR A 33 -16.72 -7.74 14.01
N ALA A 34 -16.42 -6.63 13.35
CA ALA A 34 -17.21 -5.41 13.40
C ALA A 34 -18.46 -5.52 12.51
N GLN A 35 -19.49 -4.75 12.83
CA GLN A 35 -20.78 -4.73 12.14
C GLN A 35 -21.21 -3.30 11.83
N GLY A 36 -21.78 -3.09 10.64
CA GLY A 36 -22.27 -1.79 10.20
C GLY A 36 -23.00 -1.93 8.88
N TYR A 37 -24.03 -1.11 8.66
CA TYR A 37 -24.81 -1.09 7.41
C TYR A 37 -25.28 -2.48 6.91
N GLY A 38 -25.59 -3.39 7.84
CA GLY A 38 -26.11 -4.73 7.53
C GLY A 38 -25.05 -5.78 7.16
N TYR A 39 -23.75 -5.50 7.26
CA TYR A 39 -22.68 -6.46 6.97
C TYR A 39 -21.58 -6.46 8.04
N LYS A 40 -20.77 -7.53 8.04
CA LYS A 40 -19.58 -7.67 8.87
C LYS A 40 -18.33 -7.19 8.13
N TYR A 41 -17.43 -6.50 8.82
CA TYR A 41 -16.16 -6.01 8.26
C TYR A 41 -15.00 -6.14 9.25
N ALA A 42 -13.76 -6.12 8.74
CA ALA A 42 -12.56 -6.01 9.56
C ALA A 42 -12.34 -4.53 9.87
N ALA A 43 -12.34 -4.18 11.16
CA ALA A 43 -12.24 -2.78 11.56
C ALA A 43 -10.85 -2.21 11.24
N LEU A 44 -10.80 -0.96 10.79
CA LEU A 44 -9.56 -0.33 10.34
C LEU A 44 -8.51 -0.23 11.46
N ASP A 45 -8.95 0.02 12.69
CA ASP A 45 -8.13 0.02 13.90
C ASP A 45 -7.49 -1.34 14.21
N SER A 46 -8.10 -2.43 13.73
CA SER A 46 -7.58 -3.79 13.83
C SER A 46 -6.62 -4.11 12.68
N VAL A 47 -6.87 -3.57 11.49
CA VAL A 47 -6.07 -3.77 10.26
C VAL A 47 -4.76 -3.00 10.29
N LEU A 48 -4.80 -1.71 10.66
CA LEU A 48 -3.64 -0.83 10.58
C LEU A 48 -2.44 -1.28 11.43
N PRO A 49 -2.60 -1.79 12.67
CA PRO A 49 -1.47 -2.26 13.46
C PRO A 49 -0.72 -3.42 12.81
N ILE A 50 -1.44 -4.35 12.15
CA ILE A 50 -0.84 -5.52 11.49
C ILE A 50 0.01 -5.06 10.30
N ILE A 51 -0.55 -4.22 9.44
CA ILE A 51 0.17 -3.66 8.28
C ILE A 51 1.38 -2.86 8.75
N ARG A 52 1.19 -1.94 9.71
CA ARG A 52 2.29 -1.09 10.22
C ARG A 52 3.42 -1.93 10.81
N LYS A 53 3.11 -2.95 11.59
CA LYS A 53 4.12 -3.84 12.19
C LYS A 53 4.88 -4.64 11.13
N ALA A 54 4.16 -5.23 10.17
CA ALA A 54 4.77 -5.99 9.08
C ALA A 54 5.67 -5.10 8.22
N CYS A 55 5.18 -3.91 7.82
CA CYS A 55 5.97 -2.99 7.01
C CYS A 55 7.20 -2.45 7.76
N ALA A 56 7.03 -1.97 9.00
CA ALA A 56 8.13 -1.38 9.77
C ALA A 56 9.26 -2.38 10.03
N LYS A 57 8.94 -3.66 10.27
CA LYS A 57 9.92 -4.73 10.48
C LYS A 57 10.86 -4.94 9.29
N HIS A 58 10.40 -4.66 8.07
CA HIS A 58 11.16 -4.87 6.83
C HIS A 58 11.54 -3.55 6.13
N GLY A 59 11.54 -2.43 6.87
CA GLY A 59 11.92 -1.13 6.33
C GLY A 59 10.99 -0.60 5.24
N LEU A 60 9.73 -1.05 5.23
CA LEU A 60 8.70 -0.62 4.28
C LEU A 60 7.85 0.51 4.88
N PHE A 61 7.43 1.43 4.02
CA PHE A 61 6.46 2.48 4.36
C PHE A 61 5.47 2.69 3.21
N MET A 62 4.20 2.90 3.55
CA MET A 62 3.13 3.15 2.58
C MET A 62 2.61 4.58 2.74
N LEU A 63 2.53 5.28 1.62
CA LEU A 63 1.95 6.62 1.49
C LEU A 63 0.74 6.55 0.56
N GLN A 64 -0.35 7.22 0.95
CA GLN A 64 -1.50 7.43 0.09
C GLN A 64 -1.77 8.93 0.00
N THR A 65 -1.71 9.47 -1.21
CA THR A 65 -1.95 10.89 -1.47
C THR A 65 -3.15 11.05 -2.38
N PRO A 66 -4.10 11.94 -2.05
CA PRO A 66 -5.13 12.36 -3.00
C PRO A 66 -4.45 12.91 -4.25
N CYS A 67 -4.98 12.55 -5.42
CA CYS A 67 -4.52 13.06 -6.69
C CYS A 67 -5.73 13.44 -7.54
N THR A 68 -5.58 14.48 -8.35
CA THR A 68 -6.60 14.95 -9.28
C THR A 68 -6.08 14.76 -10.69
N GLY A 69 -6.89 14.10 -11.51
CA GLY A 69 -6.66 13.96 -12.94
C GLY A 69 -7.49 14.92 -13.77
N ASP A 70 -7.47 14.72 -15.09
CA ASP A 70 -8.15 15.58 -16.07
C ASP A 70 -9.64 15.82 -15.74
N ASP A 71 -10.34 14.85 -15.13
CA ASP A 71 -11.71 15.00 -14.57
C ASP A 71 -12.02 14.04 -13.40
N GLU A 72 -11.01 13.40 -12.82
CA GLU A 72 -11.20 12.35 -11.80
C GLU A 72 -10.46 12.67 -10.48
N ILE A 73 -11.05 12.27 -9.35
CA ILE A 73 -10.39 12.30 -8.04
C ILE A 73 -10.00 10.88 -7.68
N GLY A 74 -8.70 10.67 -7.45
CA GLY A 74 -8.12 9.38 -7.11
C GLY A 74 -7.28 9.44 -5.84
N VAL A 75 -6.69 8.28 -5.52
CA VAL A 75 -5.68 8.15 -4.48
C VAL A 75 -4.50 7.39 -5.07
N ALA A 76 -3.37 8.07 -5.18
CA ALA A 76 -2.11 7.42 -5.53
C ALA A 76 -1.54 6.75 -4.28
N THR A 77 -1.22 5.46 -4.40
CA THR A 77 -0.55 4.70 -3.34
C THR A 77 0.90 4.43 -3.74
N MET A 78 1.83 4.79 -2.88
CA MET A 78 3.25 4.50 -3.02
C MET A 78 3.74 3.65 -1.85
N VAL A 79 4.45 2.58 -2.15
CA VAL A 79 5.22 1.80 -1.18
C VAL A 79 6.70 2.10 -1.38
N THR A 80 7.39 2.40 -0.29
CA THR A 80 8.82 2.72 -0.26
C THR A 80 9.56 1.76 0.65
N HIS A 81 10.84 1.55 0.38
CA HIS A 81 11.76 0.80 1.22
C HIS A 81 12.87 1.72 1.72
N SER A 82 13.49 1.40 2.86
CA SER A 82 14.58 2.18 3.47
C SER A 82 15.81 2.37 2.58
N SER A 83 15.94 1.59 1.50
CA SER A 83 16.96 1.79 0.46
C SER A 83 16.65 2.93 -0.52
N GLY A 84 15.48 3.56 -0.43
CA GLY A 84 14.99 4.54 -1.39
C GLY A 84 14.30 3.95 -2.62
N GLN A 85 14.19 2.62 -2.72
CA GLN A 85 13.43 1.97 -3.79
C GLN A 85 11.92 2.08 -3.53
N TRP A 86 11.13 2.20 -4.59
CA TRP A 86 9.71 2.45 -4.49
C TRP A 86 8.90 1.83 -5.63
N ILE A 87 7.62 1.57 -5.34
CA ILE A 87 6.59 1.14 -6.29
C ILE A 87 5.39 2.06 -6.04
N SER A 88 4.88 2.73 -7.08
CA SER A 88 3.77 3.66 -6.98
C SER A 88 2.72 3.38 -8.05
N THR A 89 1.46 3.62 -7.71
CA THR A 89 0.40 3.73 -8.73
C THR A 89 0.41 5.15 -9.29
N SER A 90 0.34 5.30 -10.60
CA SER A 90 -0.01 6.56 -11.26
C SER A 90 -1.51 6.62 -11.51
N PHE A 91 -2.06 7.81 -11.32
CA PHE A 91 -3.44 8.16 -11.66
C PHE A 91 -3.33 9.38 -12.59
N SER A 92 -4.06 9.38 -13.72
CA SER A 92 -4.07 10.50 -14.66
C SER A 92 -5.30 11.37 -14.49
#